data_AF-A0A2T6KIR1-F1
#
_entry.id   AF-A0A2T6KIR1-F1
#
_cell.length_a   1.000
_cell.length_b   1.000
_cell.length_c   1.000
_cell.angle_alpha   90.00
_cell.angle_beta   90.00
_cell.angle_gamma   90.00
#
_symmetry.space_group_name_H-M   'P 1'
#
loop_
_entity.id
_entity.type
_entity.pdbx_description
1 polymer ?
#
loop_
_entity_poly.entity_id
_entity_poly.type
_entity_poly.pdbx_seq_one_letter_code
_entity_poly.pdbx_strand_id
1 'polypeptide(L)'
;MSLLHRDDIAQVFEVFESGPQSENRRYSGHFRLRRKDGSYARIGPAGRVLGPEIICSVKELGKLGSTVTFELLESIFLEEEGPTFSQHIDTLEENNIDIDVDDFGSGHDSIICVMNVAPVTLKIDKRLIMPIRDDPAFEALVGAIVGIGQTLKIDLTAEGVESLEHARMLRDLRCRTLQGFVFARPMPEDELIGFMRADRNTDR
;
A
#
# COMPACT_ATOMS: atom_id res chain seq x y z
N MET A 1 1.98 -27.68 -15.19
CA MET A 1 1.02 -27.10 -14.24
C MET A 1 1.77 -26.83 -12.93
N SER A 2 2.61 -25.78 -12.87
CA SER A 2 3.38 -25.51 -11.65
C SER A 2 2.45 -24.92 -10.59
N LEU A 3 2.40 -25.58 -9.44
CA LEU A 3 1.78 -25.08 -8.23
C LEU A 3 2.47 -23.76 -7.86
N LEU A 4 1.67 -22.71 -7.66
CA LEU A 4 2.11 -21.43 -7.11
C LEU A 4 2.75 -21.73 -5.74
N HIS A 5 4.08 -21.72 -5.63
CA HIS A 5 4.74 -21.71 -4.32
C HIS A 5 4.51 -20.33 -3.71
N ARG A 6 3.96 -20.30 -2.50
CA ARG A 6 3.63 -19.07 -1.76
C ARG A 6 4.89 -18.26 -1.38
N ASP A 7 6.07 -18.86 -1.41
CA ASP A 7 7.34 -18.21 -1.04
C ASP A 7 7.77 -17.07 -1.99
N ASP A 8 7.19 -16.97 -3.19
CA ASP A 8 7.57 -15.96 -4.20
C ASP A 8 6.68 -14.70 -4.19
N ILE A 9 5.57 -14.70 -3.43
CA ILE A 9 4.56 -13.63 -3.43
C ILE A 9 4.22 -13.21 -1.99
N ALA A 10 4.42 -11.94 -1.67
CA ALA A 10 3.94 -11.34 -0.43
C ALA A 10 2.44 -11.01 -0.56
N GLN A 11 1.63 -11.45 0.40
CA GLN A 11 0.20 -11.15 0.46
C GLN A 11 -0.04 -10.04 1.47
N VAL A 12 -0.87 -9.06 1.10
CA VAL A 12 -1.25 -7.95 1.97
C VAL A 12 -2.73 -8.05 2.32
N PHE A 13 -3.05 -7.88 3.61
CA PHE A 13 -4.39 -7.91 4.16
C PHE A 13 -4.78 -6.52 4.67
N GLU A 14 -6.02 -6.09 4.38
CA GLU A 14 -6.59 -4.87 4.92
C GLU A 14 -7.47 -5.15 6.14
N VAL A 15 -7.20 -4.40 7.22
CA VAL A 15 -8.03 -4.32 8.41
C VAL A 15 -8.68 -2.95 8.46
N PHE A 16 -10.00 -2.89 8.55
CA PHE A 16 -10.74 -1.64 8.70
C PHE A 16 -11.11 -1.38 10.16
N GLU A 17 -10.65 -0.25 10.70
CA GLU A 17 -11.27 0.38 11.86
C GLU A 17 -12.17 1.53 11.39
N SER A 18 -13.42 1.54 11.86
CA SER A 18 -14.36 2.63 11.61
C SER A 18 -14.00 3.87 12.43
N GLY A 19 -13.34 4.84 11.81
CA GLY A 19 -13.03 6.15 12.39
C GLY A 19 -13.82 7.30 11.73
N PRO A 20 -14.11 8.39 12.45
CA PRO A 20 -14.82 9.55 11.88
C PRO A 20 -13.97 10.24 10.82
N GLN A 21 -14.57 10.56 9.67
CA GLN A 21 -13.96 11.36 8.60
C GLN A 21 -13.90 12.83 9.04
N SER A 22 -12.72 13.44 9.10
CA SER A 22 -12.58 14.88 9.37
C SER A 22 -12.48 15.71 8.08
N GLU A 23 -13.13 16.87 8.06
CA GLU A 23 -13.34 17.73 6.88
C GLU A 23 -12.11 18.54 6.39
N ASN A 24 -10.94 18.47 7.05
CA ASN A 24 -9.80 19.32 6.71
C ASN A 24 -8.79 18.60 5.79
N ARG A 25 -9.09 18.59 4.47
CA ARG A 25 -8.39 17.82 3.42
C ARG A 25 -7.13 18.49 2.85
N ARG A 26 -6.14 18.87 3.65
CA ARG A 26 -4.86 19.36 3.07
C ARG A 26 -3.86 18.24 2.76
N TYR A 27 -3.86 17.16 3.53
CA TYR A 27 -3.16 15.92 3.20
C TYR A 27 -4.03 14.75 3.69
N SER A 28 -4.76 14.10 2.79
CA SER A 28 -5.54 12.91 3.16
C SER A 28 -4.63 11.70 3.09
N GLY A 29 -4.37 11.09 4.23
CA GLY A 29 -3.64 9.85 4.36
C GLY A 29 -4.03 9.16 5.65
N HIS A 30 -3.50 7.97 5.85
CA HIS A 30 -3.69 7.23 7.08
C HIS A 30 -2.44 6.46 7.47
N PHE A 31 -2.20 6.32 8.77
CA PHE A 31 -1.10 5.51 9.25
C PHE A 31 -1.50 4.05 9.20
N ARG A 32 -0.56 3.20 8.82
CA ARG A 32 -0.64 1.74 8.86
C ARG A 32 0.50 1.19 9.69
N LEU A 33 0.20 0.25 10.57
CA LEU A 33 1.18 -0.53 11.30
C LEU A 33 1.50 -1.80 10.48
N ARG A 34 2.71 -1.94 9.96
CA ARG A 34 3.19 -3.21 9.40
C ARG A 34 3.76 -4.08 10.50
N ARG A 35 3.08 -5.19 10.79
CA ARG A 35 3.52 -6.20 11.76
C ARG A 35 4.59 -7.10 11.13
N LYS A 36 5.37 -7.80 11.98
CA LYS A 36 6.44 -8.71 11.54
C LYS A 36 5.97 -9.87 10.65
N ASP A 37 4.69 -10.20 10.70
CA ASP A 37 4.06 -11.24 9.89
C ASP A 37 3.54 -10.72 8.54
N GLY A 38 3.87 -9.48 8.17
CA GLY A 38 3.47 -8.86 6.90
C GLY A 38 2.07 -8.27 6.90
N SER A 39 1.28 -8.46 7.97
CA SER A 39 -0.05 -7.86 8.08
C SER A 39 0.01 -6.36 8.39
N TYR A 40 -0.99 -5.62 7.91
CA TYR A 40 -1.15 -4.20 8.18
C TYR A 40 -2.39 -3.94 9.04
N ALA A 41 -2.29 -3.01 9.98
CA ALA A 41 -3.42 -2.48 10.73
C ALA A 41 -3.52 -0.97 10.53
N ARG A 42 -4.70 -0.44 10.18
CA ARG A 42 -4.92 1.01 10.10
C ARG A 42 -4.87 1.61 11.50
N ILE A 43 -4.10 2.68 11.67
CA ILE A 43 -4.01 3.45 12.92
C ILE A 43 -4.60 4.83 12.68
N GLY A 44 -5.71 5.11 13.36
CA GLY A 44 -6.23 6.47 13.52
C GLY A 44 -7.13 6.98 12.38
N PRO A 45 -7.78 8.14 12.59
CA PRO A 45 -8.76 8.67 11.66
C PRO A 45 -8.11 9.19 10.37
N ALA A 46 -8.77 8.91 9.24
CA ALA A 46 -8.43 9.46 7.94
C ALA A 46 -8.47 11.00 7.98
N GLY A 47 -7.37 11.65 7.61
CA GLY A 47 -7.37 13.09 7.34
C GLY A 47 -6.95 14.02 8.48
N ARG A 48 -6.14 13.57 9.44
CA ARG A 48 -5.43 14.54 10.29
C ARG A 48 -4.16 15.05 9.59
N VAL A 49 -3.98 16.37 9.61
CA VAL A 49 -2.75 17.06 9.20
C VAL A 49 -1.56 16.51 9.97
N LEU A 50 -0.44 16.27 9.28
CA LEU A 50 0.86 15.90 9.87
C LEU A 50 1.26 16.93 10.93
N GLY A 51 0.92 16.65 12.18
CA GLY A 51 1.19 17.49 13.33
C GLY A 51 2.04 16.76 14.37
N PRO A 52 2.75 17.49 15.26
CA PRO A 52 3.64 16.89 16.26
C PRO A 52 2.97 15.82 17.13
N GLU A 53 1.70 16.03 17.47
CA GLU A 53 0.86 15.12 18.29
C GLU A 53 0.74 13.71 17.68
N ILE A 54 0.60 13.63 16.36
CA ILE A 54 0.42 12.37 15.64
C ILE A 54 1.74 11.63 15.52
N ILE A 55 2.82 12.35 15.24
CA ILE A 55 4.17 11.77 15.16
C ILE A 55 4.54 11.14 16.51
N CYS A 56 4.26 11.83 17.62
CA CYS A 56 4.47 11.28 18.97
C CYS A 56 3.67 9.98 19.18
N SER A 57 2.38 9.99 18.83
CA SER A 57 1.50 8.83 18.97
C SER A 57 1.98 7.64 18.13
N VAL A 58 2.38 7.89 16.88
CA VAL A 58 2.90 6.91 15.95
C VAL A 58 4.23 6.32 16.43
N LYS A 59 5.13 7.15 16.98
CA LYS A 59 6.39 6.70 17.56
C LYS A 59 6.19 5.74 18.72
N GLU A 60 5.25 6.03 19.61
CA GLU A 60 4.95 5.12 20.73
C GLU A 60 4.46 3.76 20.23
N LEU A 61 3.69 3.73 19.13
CA LEU A 61 3.24 2.50 18.51
C LEU A 61 4.38 1.74 17.80
N GLY A 62 5.30 2.45 17.13
CA GLY A 62 6.47 1.85 16.47
C GLY A 62 7.44 1.15 17.44
N LYS A 63 7.52 1.61 18.70
CA LYS A 63 8.33 0.98 19.76
C LYS A 63 7.89 -0.45 20.10
N LEU A 64 6.69 -0.88 19.68
CA LEU A 64 6.19 -2.25 19.86
C LEU A 64 6.81 -3.26 18.87
N GLY A 65 7.85 -2.86 18.13
CA GLY A 65 8.57 -3.75 17.20
C GLY A 65 7.85 -3.97 15.86
N SER A 66 7.00 -3.03 15.49
CA SER A 66 6.28 -2.98 14.20
C SER A 66 6.73 -1.74 13.43
N THR A 67 6.79 -1.83 12.10
CA THR A 67 7.09 -0.67 11.25
C THR A 67 5.83 0.18 11.11
N VAL A 68 5.95 1.50 11.16
CA VAL A 68 4.82 2.38 10.86
C VAL A 68 5.03 3.01 9.50
N THR A 69 3.97 2.99 8.70
CA THR A 69 3.94 3.52 7.35
C THR A 69 2.81 4.53 7.24
N PHE A 70 3.06 5.67 6.62
CA PHE A 70 2.03 6.63 6.27
C PHE A 70 1.59 6.37 4.83
N GLU A 71 0.33 6.05 4.65
CA GLU A 71 -0.25 5.90 3.32
C GLU A 71 -0.81 7.22 2.84
N LEU A 72 -0.26 7.69 1.72
CA LEU A 72 -0.63 8.90 1.03
C LEU A 72 -1.71 8.58 0.00
N LEU A 73 -2.88 9.22 0.12
CA LEU A 73 -3.94 9.07 -0.89
C LEU A 73 -3.71 10.05 -2.06
N GLU A 74 -4.08 9.60 -3.26
CA GLU A 74 -4.08 10.21 -4.61
C GLU A 74 -4.32 11.73 -4.73
N SER A 75 -4.93 12.39 -3.74
CA SER A 75 -5.42 13.77 -3.88
C SER A 75 -4.40 14.89 -3.64
N ILE A 76 -3.10 14.59 -3.52
CA ILE A 76 -2.11 15.62 -3.20
C ILE A 76 -1.45 16.13 -4.49
N PHE A 77 -1.96 17.25 -4.97
CA PHE A 77 -1.34 18.03 -6.03
C PHE A 77 -0.06 18.68 -5.52
N LEU A 78 1.08 18.01 -5.71
CA LEU A 78 2.39 18.56 -5.33
C LEU A 78 2.68 19.93 -5.95
N GLU A 79 2.13 20.19 -7.13
CA GLU A 79 2.34 21.43 -7.86
C GLU A 79 1.74 22.65 -7.15
N GLU A 80 0.77 22.47 -6.25
CA GLU A 80 0.14 23.57 -5.50
C GLU A 80 0.66 23.72 -4.05
N GLU A 81 1.36 22.72 -3.51
CA GLU A 81 1.61 22.59 -2.07
C GLU A 81 2.93 23.21 -1.57
N GLY A 82 3.83 23.60 -2.48
CA GLY A 82 5.01 24.38 -2.16
C GLY A 82 5.94 23.77 -1.09
N PRO A 83 6.72 24.59 -0.35
CA PRO A 83 7.73 24.11 0.60
C PRO A 83 7.20 23.33 1.81
N THR A 84 5.89 23.44 2.10
CA THR A 84 5.30 22.88 3.32
C THR A 84 5.12 21.37 3.20
N PHE A 85 4.82 20.86 2.01
CA PHE A 85 4.69 19.42 1.79
C PHE A 85 6.04 18.70 1.96
N SER A 86 7.11 19.22 1.36
CA SER A 86 8.45 18.65 1.52
C SER A 86 8.85 18.59 3.00
N GLN A 87 8.59 19.64 3.78
CA GLN A 87 8.86 19.62 5.22
C GLN A 87 8.11 18.51 5.98
N HIS A 88 6.88 18.21 5.57
CA HIS A 88 6.12 17.13 6.18
C HIS A 88 6.65 15.75 5.80
N ILE A 89 7.07 15.54 4.55
CA ILE A 89 7.72 14.31 4.09
C ILE A 89 9.06 14.12 4.83
N ASP A 90 9.90 15.16 4.87
CA ASP A 90 11.16 15.17 5.62
C ASP A 90 10.92 14.81 7.10
N THR A 91 9.86 15.37 7.69
CA THR A 91 9.48 15.04 9.07
C THR A 91 9.13 13.56 9.22
N LEU A 92 8.38 12.95 8.30
CA LEU A 92 8.06 11.52 8.39
C LEU A 92 9.34 10.67 8.31
N GLU A 93 10.24 10.98 7.37
CA GLU A 93 11.52 10.29 7.21
C GLU A 93 12.43 10.43 8.43
N GLU A 94 12.62 11.64 8.97
CA GLU A 94 13.40 11.90 10.19
C GLU A 94 12.90 11.08 11.40
N ASN A 95 11.61 10.71 11.37
CA ASN A 95 10.96 9.94 12.41
C ASN A 95 10.90 8.44 12.12
N ASN A 96 11.57 7.95 11.07
CA ASN A 96 11.59 6.56 10.62
C ASN A 96 10.18 6.02 10.33
N ILE A 97 9.33 6.86 9.73
CA ILE A 97 8.00 6.47 9.26
C ILE A 97 8.11 6.32 7.75
N ASP A 98 7.89 5.11 7.25
CA ASP A 98 7.89 4.82 5.82
C ASP A 98 6.69 5.53 5.15
N ILE A 99 6.78 5.81 3.86
CA ILE A 99 5.66 6.36 3.09
C ILE A 99 5.27 5.37 1.99
N ASP A 100 3.97 5.09 1.91
CA ASP A 100 3.37 4.35 0.81
C ASP A 100 2.46 5.29 0.02
N VAL A 101 2.42 5.15 -1.30
CA VAL A 101 1.48 5.87 -2.17
C VAL A 101 0.39 4.91 -2.63
N ASP A 102 -0.87 5.29 -2.41
CA ASP A 102 -2.05 4.50 -2.77
C ASP A 102 -2.64 4.91 -4.14
N ASP A 103 -3.47 4.03 -4.70
CA ASP A 103 -4.32 4.26 -5.88
C ASP A 103 -3.59 4.69 -7.18
N PHE A 104 -2.30 4.35 -7.37
CA PHE A 104 -1.54 4.79 -8.55
C PHE A 104 -2.20 4.35 -9.87
N GLY A 105 -2.58 5.34 -10.68
CA GLY A 105 -3.15 5.13 -12.00
C GLY A 105 -4.67 5.19 -12.07
N SER A 106 -5.32 5.61 -10.98
CA SER A 106 -6.77 5.86 -10.92
C SER A 106 -7.20 7.11 -11.70
N GLY A 107 -6.29 8.05 -11.97
CA GLY A 107 -6.51 9.20 -12.86
C GLY A 107 -5.79 10.50 -12.49
N HIS A 108 -5.29 10.63 -11.26
CA HIS A 108 -4.70 11.88 -10.77
C HIS A 108 -3.22 11.79 -10.36
N ASP A 109 -2.62 10.60 -10.34
CA ASP A 109 -1.23 10.44 -9.92
C ASP A 109 -0.23 10.87 -10.98
N SER A 110 0.71 11.73 -10.57
CA SER A 110 1.86 12.09 -11.38
C SER A 110 3.05 11.23 -11.02
N ILE A 111 3.74 10.67 -12.01
CA ILE A 111 5.02 9.99 -11.77
C ILE A 111 6.07 10.93 -11.15
N ILE A 112 5.97 12.24 -11.42
CA ILE A 112 6.81 13.26 -10.78
C ILE A 112 6.51 13.32 -9.28
N CYS A 113 5.25 13.12 -8.89
CA CYS A 113 4.88 13.05 -7.48
C CYS A 113 5.54 11.86 -6.78
N VAL A 114 5.44 10.67 -7.37
CA VAL A 114 6.10 9.47 -6.84
C VAL A 114 7.61 9.68 -6.68
N MET A 115 8.28 10.33 -7.64
CA MET A 115 9.71 10.61 -7.55
C MET A 115 10.06 11.62 -6.44
N ASN A 116 9.23 12.63 -6.21
CA ASN A 116 9.45 13.63 -5.16
C ASN A 116 9.16 13.09 -3.76
N VAL A 117 8.16 12.22 -3.63
CA VAL A 117 7.80 11.57 -2.36
C VAL A 117 8.77 10.45 -2.01
N ALA A 118 9.37 9.81 -3.02
CA ALA A 118 10.28 8.67 -2.86
C ALA A 118 9.72 7.57 -1.94
N PRO A 119 8.49 7.06 -2.20
CA PRO A 119 7.84 6.13 -1.29
C PRO A 119 8.57 4.78 -1.23
N VAL A 120 8.42 4.08 -0.12
CA VAL A 120 8.88 2.69 0.04
C VAL A 120 8.01 1.76 -0.81
N THR A 121 6.70 1.99 -0.84
CA THR A 121 5.76 1.20 -1.66
C THR A 121 4.88 2.08 -2.53
N LEU A 122 4.68 1.67 -3.77
CA LEU A 122 3.65 2.22 -4.67
C LEU A 122 2.60 1.15 -4.96
N LYS A 123 1.35 1.45 -4.62
CA LYS A 123 0.21 0.56 -4.85
C LYS A 123 -0.44 0.89 -6.19
N ILE A 124 -0.60 -0.11 -7.05
CA ILE A 124 -1.18 0.01 -8.38
C ILE A 124 -2.68 -0.23 -8.27
N ASP A 125 -3.49 0.77 -8.65
CA ASP A 125 -4.94 0.70 -8.52
C ASP A 125 -5.55 -0.45 -9.33
N LYS A 126 -6.64 -1.01 -8.79
CA LYS A 126 -7.37 -2.11 -9.41
C LYS A 126 -7.89 -1.80 -10.81
N ARG A 127 -8.11 -0.52 -11.19
CA ARG A 127 -8.53 -0.17 -12.56
C ARG A 127 -7.47 -0.52 -13.59
N LEU A 128 -6.19 -0.54 -13.21
CA LEU A 128 -5.10 -1.02 -14.06
C LEU A 128 -4.93 -2.54 -13.98
N ILE A 129 -5.22 -3.15 -12.82
CA ILE A 129 -5.02 -4.59 -12.60
C ILE A 129 -6.15 -5.44 -13.19
N MET A 130 -7.41 -5.03 -13.04
CA MET A 130 -8.57 -5.81 -13.47
C MET A 130 -8.56 -6.16 -14.98
N PRO A 131 -8.19 -5.25 -15.90
CA PRO A 131 -8.26 -5.54 -17.33
C PRO A 131 -7.08 -6.36 -17.88
N ILE A 132 -6.00 -6.61 -17.12
CA ILE A 132 -4.77 -7.23 -17.64
C ILE A 132 -4.99 -8.59 -18.31
N ARG A 133 -6.05 -9.29 -17.91
CA ARG A 133 -6.38 -10.62 -18.41
C ARG A 133 -7.00 -10.60 -19.81
N ASP A 134 -7.72 -9.52 -20.10
CA ASP A 134 -8.55 -9.41 -21.30
C ASP A 134 -7.97 -8.38 -22.30
N ASP A 135 -7.06 -7.50 -21.86
CA ASP A 135 -6.44 -6.46 -22.68
C ASP A 135 -4.89 -6.45 -22.56
N PRO A 136 -4.17 -6.87 -23.61
CA PRO A 136 -2.70 -6.85 -23.64
C PRO A 136 -2.09 -5.46 -23.46
N ALA A 137 -2.82 -4.38 -23.75
CA ALA A 137 -2.34 -3.02 -23.53
C ALA A 137 -2.21 -2.73 -22.02
N PHE A 138 -3.15 -3.23 -21.21
CA PHE A 138 -3.07 -3.11 -19.75
C PHE A 138 -1.97 -3.99 -19.17
N GLU A 139 -1.78 -5.20 -19.68
CA GLU A 139 -0.64 -6.05 -19.29
C GLU A 139 0.70 -5.35 -19.56
N ALA A 140 0.87 -4.77 -20.75
CA ALA A 140 2.07 -4.03 -21.12
C ALA A 140 2.27 -2.76 -20.27
N LEU A 141 1.19 -2.04 -19.97
CA LEU A 141 1.20 -0.86 -19.11
C LEU A 141 1.64 -1.21 -17.69
N VAL A 142 1.04 -2.23 -17.08
CA VAL A 142 1.43 -2.70 -15.75
C VAL A 142 2.89 -3.18 -15.76
N GLY A 143 3.33 -3.87 -16.81
CA GLY A 143 4.73 -4.23 -16.99
C GLY A 143 5.67 -3.03 -17.02
N ALA A 144 5.29 -1.93 -17.69
CA ALA A 144 6.06 -0.70 -17.71
C ALA A 144 6.12 -0.04 -16.32
N ILE A 145 5.01 0.00 -15.58
CA ILE A 145 4.95 0.48 -14.20
C ILE A 145 5.87 -0.36 -13.31
N VAL A 146 5.88 -1.69 -13.49
CA VAL A 146 6.82 -2.57 -12.78
C VAL A 146 8.27 -2.24 -13.08
N GLY A 147 8.60 -1.96 -14.34
CA GLY A 147 9.95 -1.51 -14.73
C GLY A 147 10.35 -0.18 -14.09
N ILE A 148 9.42 0.77 -13.97
CA ILE A 148 9.63 2.04 -13.27
C ILE A 148 9.93 1.78 -11.79
N GLY A 149 9.11 0.95 -11.14
CA GLY A 149 9.29 0.65 -9.72
C GLY A 149 10.66 0.02 -9.42
N GLN A 150 11.08 -0.93 -10.25
CA GLN A 150 12.41 -1.55 -10.15
C GLN A 150 13.55 -0.53 -10.34
N THR A 151 13.39 0.41 -11.27
CA THR A 151 14.38 1.46 -11.54
C THR A 151 14.53 2.41 -10.36
N LEU A 152 13.40 2.81 -9.76
CA LEU A 152 13.35 3.69 -8.60
C LEU A 152 13.66 2.96 -7.28
N LYS A 153 13.75 1.62 -7.31
CA LYS A 153 13.91 0.76 -6.12
C LYS A 153 12.77 0.91 -5.11
N ILE A 154 11.56 1.13 -5.62
CA ILE A 154 10.33 1.16 -4.81
C ILE A 154 9.66 -0.21 -4.91
N ASP A 155 9.07 -0.66 -3.80
CA ASP A 155 8.25 -1.86 -3.79
C ASP A 155 6.91 -1.59 -4.48
N LEU A 156 6.34 -2.61 -5.11
CA LEU A 156 5.07 -2.49 -5.82
C LEU A 156 4.06 -3.47 -5.26
N THR A 157 2.86 -2.95 -4.97
CA THR A 157 1.71 -3.75 -4.57
C THR A 157 0.62 -3.63 -5.63
N ALA A 158 0.21 -4.74 -6.24
CA ALA A 158 -0.94 -4.73 -7.14
C ALA A 158 -2.24 -4.93 -6.35
N GLU A 159 -3.18 -4.00 -6.49
CA GLU A 159 -4.46 -4.05 -5.77
C GLU A 159 -5.60 -4.61 -6.63
N GLY A 160 -6.64 -5.11 -5.97
CA GLY A 160 -7.81 -5.68 -6.65
C GLY A 160 -7.54 -7.02 -7.37
N VAL A 161 -6.62 -7.83 -6.84
CA VAL A 161 -6.38 -9.18 -7.38
C VAL A 161 -7.55 -10.11 -7.04
N GLU A 162 -8.46 -10.31 -7.99
CA GLU A 162 -9.67 -11.12 -7.81
C GLU A 162 -9.56 -12.58 -8.29
N SER A 163 -8.51 -12.95 -9.03
CA SER A 163 -8.34 -14.30 -9.57
C SER A 163 -6.90 -14.82 -9.48
N LEU A 164 -6.74 -16.15 -9.44
CA LEU A 164 -5.42 -16.79 -9.50
C LEU A 164 -4.71 -16.52 -10.83
N GLU A 165 -5.48 -16.20 -11.87
CA GLU A 165 -4.95 -15.81 -13.16
C GLU A 165 -4.31 -14.42 -13.11
N HIS A 166 -4.96 -13.43 -12.47
CA HIS A 166 -4.33 -12.14 -12.18
C HIS A 166 -3.03 -12.34 -11.39
N ALA A 167 -3.05 -13.15 -10.34
CA ALA A 167 -1.86 -13.41 -9.52
C ALA A 167 -0.70 -14.01 -10.34
N ARG A 168 -0.99 -14.94 -11.27
CA ARG A 168 0.03 -15.51 -12.16
C ARG A 168 0.60 -14.47 -13.10
N MET A 169 -0.24 -13.71 -13.78
CA MET A 169 0.20 -12.67 -14.73
C MET A 169 1.05 -11.61 -14.02
N LEU A 170 0.61 -11.13 -12.86
CA LEU A 170 1.33 -10.13 -12.07
C LEU A 170 2.69 -10.64 -11.57
N ARG A 171 2.76 -11.91 -11.14
CA ARG A 171 4.03 -12.55 -10.79
C ARG A 171 4.96 -12.65 -12.00
N ASP A 172 4.44 -13.00 -13.17
CA ASP A 172 5.25 -13.12 -14.40
C ASP A 172 5.77 -11.74 -14.84
N LEU A 173 5.00 -10.67 -14.59
CA LEU A 173 5.44 -9.27 -14.69
C LEU A 173 6.42 -8.86 -13.57
N ARG A 174 6.69 -9.73 -12.59
CA ARG A 174 7.55 -9.50 -11.40
C ARG A 174 7.00 -8.52 -10.37
N CYS A 175 5.68 -8.35 -10.32
CA CYS A 175 5.01 -7.74 -9.19
C CYS A 175 4.88 -8.78 -8.07
N ARG A 176 5.59 -8.56 -6.96
CA ARG A 176 5.75 -9.55 -5.88
C ARG A 176 4.76 -9.40 -4.75
N THR A 177 4.17 -8.23 -4.59
CA THR A 177 3.21 -7.96 -3.51
C THR A 177 1.83 -7.83 -4.11
N LEU A 178 0.89 -8.65 -3.66
CA LEU A 178 -0.46 -8.72 -4.22
C LEU A 178 -1.50 -8.53 -3.12
N GLN A 179 -2.53 -7.74 -3.42
CA GLN A 179 -3.66 -7.47 -2.54
C GLN A 179 -4.97 -7.70 -3.30
N GLY A 180 -5.87 -8.50 -2.75
CA GLY A 180 -7.20 -8.68 -3.34
C GLY A 180 -7.99 -9.88 -2.84
N PHE A 181 -9.24 -9.95 -3.30
CA PHE A 181 -10.23 -10.91 -2.82
C PHE A 181 -9.92 -12.38 -3.12
N VAL A 182 -8.99 -12.66 -4.04
CA VAL A 182 -8.51 -14.02 -4.24
C VAL A 182 -7.80 -14.59 -3.00
N PHE A 183 -7.21 -13.72 -2.18
CA PHE A 183 -6.48 -14.11 -0.97
C PHE A 183 -7.38 -14.00 0.25
N ALA A 184 -7.93 -12.80 0.47
CA ALA A 184 -8.84 -12.53 1.57
C ALA A 184 -9.72 -11.33 1.24
N ARG A 185 -10.92 -11.34 1.81
CA ARG A 185 -11.71 -10.11 1.91
C ARG A 185 -11.24 -9.31 3.12
N PRO A 186 -11.40 -7.98 3.10
CA PRO A 186 -11.19 -7.18 4.29
C PRO A 186 -12.03 -7.71 5.43
N MET A 187 -11.42 -7.79 6.61
CA MET A 187 -12.02 -8.41 7.79
C MET A 187 -11.77 -7.57 9.04
N PRO A 188 -12.63 -7.70 10.06
CA PRO A 188 -12.38 -7.14 11.39
C PRO A 188 -11.04 -7.60 11.98
N GLU A 189 -10.46 -6.81 12.89
CA GLU A 189 -9.15 -7.14 13.50
C GLU A 189 -9.19 -8.46 14.28
N ASP A 190 -10.30 -8.76 14.96
CA ASP A 190 -10.51 -9.99 15.73
C ASP A 190 -10.57 -11.23 14.84
N GLU A 191 -11.01 -11.09 13.59
CA GLU A 191 -11.02 -12.15 12.59
C GLU A 191 -9.63 -12.38 11.97
N LEU A 192 -8.79 -11.34 11.86
CA LEU A 192 -7.46 -11.42 11.24
C LEU A 192 -6.57 -12.45 11.93
N ILE A 193 -6.50 -12.45 13.26
CA ILE A 193 -5.64 -13.40 14.00
C ILE A 193 -6.06 -14.84 13.72
N GLY A 194 -7.36 -15.10 13.65
CA GLY A 194 -7.91 -16.41 13.29
C GLY A 194 -7.53 -16.81 11.87
N PHE A 195 -7.69 -15.90 10.91
CA PHE A 195 -7.32 -16.10 9.51
C PHE A 195 -5.82 -16.42 9.35
N MET A 196 -4.93 -15.64 9.96
CA MET A 196 -3.47 -15.85 9.87
C MET A 196 -2.98 -17.14 10.54
N ARG A 197 -3.74 -17.67 11.51
CA ARG A 197 -3.43 -18.97 12.14
C ARG A 197 -3.94 -20.13 11.29
N ALA A 198 -5.12 -19.98 10.69
CA ALA A 198 -5.67 -20.99 9.78
C ALA A 198 -4.82 -21.12 8.52
N ASP A 199 -4.40 -20.00 7.94
CA ASP A 199 -3.62 -19.97 6.71
C ASP A 199 -2.24 -20.66 6.87
N ARG A 200 -1.57 -20.45 8.01
CA ARG A 200 -0.34 -21.17 8.39
C ARG A 200 -0.50 -22.69 8.58
N ASN A 201 -1.73 -23.17 8.84
CA ASN A 201 -2.01 -24.60 9.03
C ASN A 201 -2.35 -25.32 7.72
N THR A 202 -2.58 -24.58 6.63
CA THR A 202 -2.80 -25.12 5.28
C THR A 202 -1.49 -25.49 4.57
N ASP A 203 -0.34 -25.23 5.20
CA ASP A 203 1.01 -25.62 4.75
C ASP A 203 1.41 -27.05 5.19
N ARG A 204 0.45 -27.98 5.31
CA ARG A 204 0.73 -29.42 5.54
C ARG A 204 0.14 -30.31 4.46
#